data_AF-A0A644XG02-F1
#
_entry.id   AF-A0A644XG02-F1
#
_cell.length_a   1.000
_cell.length_b   1.000
_cell.length_c   1.000
_cell.angle_alpha   90.00
_cell.angle_beta   90.00
_cell.angle_gamma   90.00
#
_symmetry.space_group_name_H-M   'P 1'
#
loop_
_entity.id
_entity.type
_entity.pdbx_description
1 polymer ?
#
loop_
_entity_poly.entity_id
_entity_poly.type
_entity_poly.pdbx_seq_one_letter_code
_entity_poly.pdbx_strand_id
1 'polypeptide(L)'
;MGIKKAFEETLGLEVIVPEHYDVMGAYGAALLAKRSVLQTGKPTAFYGFENACSKFETKSIECGGCTNLCEVIEVRVNGKVRARWGDKCGKWSNLCVAV
;
A
#
# COMPACT_ATOMS: atom_id res chain seq x y z
N MET A 1 -15.95 16.06 -12.82
CA MET A 1 -16.44 14.85 -13.53
C MET A 1 -15.84 14.76 -14.94
N GLY A 2 -14.51 14.73 -15.08
CA GLY A 2 -13.87 14.63 -16.41
C GLY A 2 -13.63 13.18 -16.84
N ILE A 3 -13.00 12.41 -15.95
CA ILE A 3 -12.51 11.06 -16.27
C ILE A 3 -13.65 10.07 -16.56
N LYS A 4 -14.70 10.00 -15.71
CA LYS A 4 -15.87 9.12 -15.94
C LYS A 4 -16.48 9.34 -17.32
N LYS A 5 -16.78 10.61 -17.65
CA LYS A 5 -17.41 10.99 -18.90
C LYS A 5 -16.53 10.65 -20.11
N ALA A 6 -15.22 10.90 -20.03
CA ALA A 6 -14.28 10.55 -21.10
C ALA A 6 -14.25 9.03 -21.38
N PHE A 7 -14.31 8.20 -20.33
CA PHE A 7 -14.42 6.75 -20.49
C PHE A 7 -15.77 6.35 -21.11
N GLU A 8 -16.87 6.95 -20.68
CA GLU A 8 -18.21 6.68 -21.25
C GLU A 8 -18.27 7.02 -22.74
N GLU A 9 -17.74 8.17 -23.14
CA GLU A 9 -17.67 8.62 -24.53
C GLU A 9 -16.78 7.70 -25.40
N THR A 10 -15.65 7.24 -24.85
CA THR A 10 -14.70 6.39 -25.58
C THR A 10 -15.20 4.94 -25.71
N LEU A 11 -15.81 4.40 -24.65
CA LEU A 11 -16.26 3.02 -24.59
C LEU A 11 -17.67 2.82 -25.19
N GLY A 12 -18.47 3.88 -25.29
CA GLY A 12 -19.87 3.80 -25.69
C GLY A 12 -20.74 3.05 -24.67
N LEU A 13 -20.31 3.00 -23.40
CA LEU A 13 -20.92 2.25 -22.31
C LEU A 13 -21.06 3.13 -21.07
N GLU A 14 -22.06 2.85 -20.24
CA GLU A 14 -22.18 3.46 -18.91
C GLU A 14 -21.02 2.99 -18.00
N VAL A 15 -20.37 3.94 -17.33
CA VAL A 15 -19.32 3.66 -16.35
C VAL A 15 -19.90 3.77 -14.96
N ILE A 16 -19.84 2.69 -14.19
CA ILE A 16 -20.32 2.65 -12.81
C ILE A 16 -19.14 2.97 -11.87
N VAL A 17 -19.28 4.01 -11.05
CA VAL A 17 -18.32 4.37 -10.00
C VAL A 17 -18.95 4.03 -8.64
N PRO A 18 -18.34 3.14 -7.84
CA PRO A 18 -18.86 2.82 -6.49
C PRO A 18 -18.97 4.06 -5.61
N GLU A 19 -19.94 4.11 -4.71
CA GLU A 19 -20.15 5.25 -3.79
C GLU A 19 -18.91 5.53 -2.92
N HIS A 20 -18.24 4.47 -2.46
CA HIS A 20 -17.05 4.54 -1.59
C HIS A 20 -15.75 4.24 -2.34
N TYR A 21 -15.59 4.79 -3.55
CA TYR A 21 -14.45 4.55 -4.44
C TYR A 21 -13.09 4.93 -3.82
N ASP A 22 -13.09 5.87 -2.87
CA ASP A 22 -11.92 6.40 -2.16
C ASP A 22 -11.28 5.38 -1.21
N VAL A 23 -12.06 4.42 -0.68
CA VAL A 23 -11.58 3.40 0.27
C VAL A 23 -11.48 1.99 -0.32
N MET A 24 -11.82 1.81 -1.60
CA MET A 24 -11.88 0.50 -2.25
C MET A 24 -10.57 -0.30 -2.15
N GLY A 25 -9.42 0.37 -2.17
CA GLY A 25 -8.12 -0.28 -1.98
C GLY A 25 -7.96 -0.91 -0.59
N ALA A 26 -8.32 -0.17 0.46
CA ALA A 26 -8.28 -0.66 1.84
C ALA A 26 -9.29 -1.81 2.06
N TYR A 27 -10.50 -1.68 1.50
CA TYR A 27 -11.52 -2.72 1.54
C TYR A 27 -11.04 -4.02 0.87
N GLY A 28 -10.43 -3.92 -0.32
CA GLY A 28 -9.85 -5.06 -1.02
C GLY A 28 -8.73 -5.73 -0.21
N ALA A 29 -7.85 -4.94 0.42
CA ALA A 29 -6.79 -5.47 1.28
C ALA A 29 -7.36 -6.26 2.47
N ALA A 30 -8.43 -5.77 3.10
CA ALA A 30 -9.11 -6.47 4.19
C ALA A 30 -9.72 -7.81 3.74
N LEU A 31 -10.35 -7.84 2.55
CA LEU A 31 -10.89 -9.08 1.98
C LEU A 31 -9.80 -10.12 1.69
N LEU A 32 -8.67 -9.68 1.13
CA LEU A 32 -7.52 -10.54 0.86
C LEU A 32 -6.91 -11.09 2.14
N ALA A 33 -6.74 -10.26 3.16
CA ALA A 33 -6.25 -10.68 4.48
C ALA A 33 -7.18 -11.73 5.10
N LYS A 34 -8.50 -11.50 5.10
CA LYS A 34 -9.51 -12.46 5.58
C LYS A 34 -9.40 -13.78 4.83
N ARG A 35 -9.33 -13.75 3.49
CA ARG A 35 -9.21 -14.96 2.67
C ARG A 35 -7.95 -15.75 3.00
N SER A 36 -6.80 -15.07 3.13
CA SER A 36 -5.52 -15.69 3.46
C SER A 36 -5.55 -16.43 4.79
N VAL A 37 -6.12 -15.82 5.83
CA VAL A 37 -6.28 -16.45 7.15
C VAL A 37 -7.19 -17.68 7.06
N LEU A 38 -8.34 -17.57 6.39
CA LEU A 38 -9.28 -18.68 6.23
C LEU A 38 -8.69 -19.85 5.42
N GLN A 39 -7.86 -19.59 4.42
CA GLN A 39 -7.25 -20.62 3.57
C GLN A 39 -6.05 -21.29 4.22
N THR A 40 -5.22 -20.54 4.94
CA THR A 40 -3.95 -21.05 5.47
C THR A 40 -4.06 -21.53 6.92
N GLY A 41 -5.08 -21.10 7.67
CA GLY A 41 -5.18 -21.32 9.11
C GLY A 41 -4.08 -20.67 9.94
N LYS A 42 -3.20 -19.86 9.32
CA LYS A 42 -2.10 -19.21 10.01
C LYS A 42 -2.64 -18.09 10.92
N PRO A 43 -2.12 -17.97 12.16
CA PRO A 43 -2.47 -16.88 13.04
C PRO A 43 -2.05 -15.55 12.41
N THR A 44 -2.77 -14.47 12.74
CA THR A 44 -2.44 -13.14 12.26
C THR A 44 -1.16 -12.63 12.94
N ALA A 45 -0.36 -11.84 12.23
CA ALA A 45 0.73 -11.06 12.80
C ALA A 45 0.26 -9.65 13.18
N PHE A 46 -1.00 -9.53 13.63
CA PHE A 46 -1.56 -8.23 14.01
C PHE A 46 -0.83 -7.73 15.26
N TYR A 47 -0.28 -6.52 15.16
CA TYR A 47 0.52 -5.92 16.22
C TYR A 47 -0.28 -5.39 17.41
N GLY A 48 -1.61 -5.57 17.45
CA GLY A 48 -2.45 -5.01 18.50
C GLY A 48 -2.78 -3.53 18.29
N PHE A 49 -3.87 -3.07 18.90
CA PHE A 49 -4.34 -1.69 18.77
C PHE A 49 -3.51 -0.69 19.58
N GLU A 50 -2.76 -1.14 20.56
CA GLU A 50 -1.80 -0.35 21.31
C GLU A 50 -0.74 0.31 20.41
N ASN A 51 -0.39 -0.35 19.30
CA ASN A 51 0.55 0.20 18.33
C ASN A 51 -0.06 1.26 17.41
N ALA A 52 -1.39 1.40 17.37
CA ALA A 52 -2.06 2.43 16.58
C ALA A 52 -1.70 3.85 17.05
N CYS A 53 -1.36 4.02 18.33
CA CYS A 53 -0.94 5.29 18.91
C CYS A 53 0.58 5.53 18.85
N SER A 54 1.35 4.62 18.23
CA SER A 54 2.81 4.81 18.10
C SER A 54 3.14 6.03 17.24
N LYS A 55 4.34 6.59 17.43
CA LYS A 55 4.81 7.68 16.59
C LYS A 55 5.23 7.14 15.24
N PHE A 56 4.47 7.46 14.20
CA PHE A 56 4.79 7.16 12.81
C PHE A 56 5.48 8.36 12.17
N GLU A 57 6.62 8.12 11.53
CA GLU A 57 7.33 9.11 10.74
C GLU A 57 7.56 8.55 9.34
N THR A 58 7.27 9.35 8.32
CA THR A 58 7.51 8.99 6.92
C THR A 58 8.62 9.87 6.35
N LYS A 59 9.53 9.26 5.59
CA LYS A 59 10.59 9.97 4.88
C LYS A 59 10.60 9.54 3.41
N SER A 60 10.75 10.51 2.52
CA SER A 60 11.02 10.24 1.11
C SER A 60 12.53 10.24 0.87
N ILE A 61 13.02 9.22 0.16
CA ILE A 61 14.43 8.98 -0.13
C ILE A 61 14.57 8.73 -1.62
N GLU A 62 15.52 9.40 -2.27
CA GLU A 62 15.84 9.12 -3.67
C GLU A 62 16.86 7.97 -3.79
N CYS A 63 16.50 6.91 -4.50
CA CYS A 63 17.34 5.74 -4.68
C CYS A 63 18.33 5.92 -5.85
N GLY A 64 19.59 6.21 -5.53
CA GLY A 64 20.70 6.22 -6.52
C GLY A 64 21.16 4.83 -7.00
N GLY A 65 20.40 3.76 -6.73
CA GLY A 65 20.78 2.38 -7.05
C GLY A 65 20.42 1.91 -8.46
N CYS A 66 19.66 2.71 -9.22
CA CYS A 66 19.28 2.44 -10.61
C CYS A 66 19.00 3.76 -11.34
N THR A 67 18.95 3.74 -12.66
CA THR A 67 18.71 4.92 -13.51
C THR A 67 17.34 5.57 -13.29
N ASN A 68 16.39 4.86 -12.67
CA ASN A 68 15.07 5.38 -12.38
C ASN A 68 15.04 6.39 -11.22
N LEU A 69 16.12 6.52 -10.43
CA LEU A 69 16.19 7.42 -9.26
C LEU A 69 14.89 7.33 -8.43
N CYS A 70 14.52 6.10 -8.07
CA CYS A 70 13.19 5.82 -7.56
C CYS A 70 12.94 6.62 -6.27
N GLU A 71 11.76 7.21 -6.15
CA GLU A 71 11.29 7.72 -4.87
C GLU A 71 10.88 6.54 -3.97
N VAL A 72 11.56 6.43 -2.83
CA VAL A 72 11.32 5.37 -1.84
C VAL A 72 10.77 6.01 -0.58
N ILE A 73 9.59 5.55 -0.17
CA ILE A 73 8.97 5.97 1.08
C ILE A 73 9.42 5.03 2.19
N GLU A 74 10.09 5.57 3.19
CA GLU A 74 10.49 4.86 4.41
C GLU A 74 9.55 5.23 5.55
N VAL A 75 8.94 4.21 6.16
CA VAL A 75 8.13 4.35 7.37
C VAL A 75 8.94 3.94 8.58
N ARG A 76 8.99 4.84 9.57
CA ARG A 76 9.58 4.59 10.88
C ARG A 76 8.50 4.58 11.95
N VAL A 77 8.60 3.62 12.86
CA VAL A 77 7.75 3.50 14.05
C VAL A 77 8.67 3.55 15.25
N ASN A 78 8.47 4.52 16.13
CA ASN A 78 9.31 4.74 17.31
C ASN A 78 10.82 4.80 16.96
N GLY A 79 11.14 5.50 15.86
CA GLY A 79 12.50 5.70 15.35
C GLY A 79 13.11 4.53 14.57
N LYS A 80 12.49 3.34 14.58
CA LYS A 80 12.94 2.15 13.85
C LYS A 80 12.26 2.07 12.49
N VAL A 81 13.01 1.75 11.43
CA VAL A 81 12.43 1.48 10.12
C VAL A 81 11.55 0.24 10.22
N ARG A 82 10.34 0.32 9.69
CA ARG A 82 9.38 -0.81 9.64
C ARG A 82 8.98 -1.21 8.24
N ALA A 83 8.91 -0.27 7.32
CA ALA A 83 8.54 -0.57 5.94
C ALA A 83 9.24 0.39 4.98
N ARG A 84 9.50 -0.10 3.76
CA ARG A 84 9.91 0.70 2.62
C ARG A 84 9.16 0.23 1.38
N TRP A 85 8.71 1.16 0.55
CA TRP A 85 8.10 0.85 -0.75
C TRP A 85 8.34 1.99 -1.74
N GLY A 86 7.96 1.78 -3.00
CA GLY A 86 8.12 2.75 -4.09
C GLY A 86 9.33 2.50 -4.99
N ASP A 87 10.20 1.56 -4.63
CA ASP A 87 11.32 1.19 -5.47
C ASP A 87 10.89 0.33 -6.67
N LYS A 88 11.34 0.73 -7.87
CA LYS A 88 11.08 -0.03 -9.10
C LYS A 88 12.10 -1.15 -9.35
N CYS A 89 13.28 -1.05 -8.72
CA CYS A 89 14.38 -1.98 -8.92
C CYS A 89 14.39 -3.17 -7.94
N GLY A 90 13.47 -3.20 -6.97
CA GLY A 90 13.39 -4.27 -5.97
C GLY A 90 14.44 -4.20 -4.86
N LYS A 91 15.36 -3.22 -4.88
CA LYS A 91 16.44 -3.09 -3.89
C LYS A 91 15.89 -2.89 -2.47
N TRP A 92 14.84 -2.08 -2.32
CA TRP A 92 14.34 -1.66 -1.00
C TRP A 92 13.17 -2.51 -0.52
N SER A 93 12.31 -2.93 -1.44
CA SER A 93 11.18 -3.83 -1.14
C SER A 93 11.62 -5.25 -0.78
N ASN A 94 12.76 -5.73 -1.31
CA ASN A 94 13.30 -7.04 -0.96
C ASN A 94 14.24 -7.03 0.27
N LEU A 95 14.59 -5.85 0.78
CA LEU A 95 15.31 -5.75 2.05
C LEU A 95 14.31 -6.08 3.15
N CYS A 96 14.33 -7.34 3.60
CA CYS A 96 13.64 -7.76 4.81
C CYS A 96 14.12 -6.87 5.96
N VAL A 97 13.27 -5.90 6.35
CA VAL A 97 13.46 -5.20 7.61
C VAL A 97 13.01 -6.18 8.68
N ALA A 98 13.98 -6.82 9.35
CA ALA A 98 13.69 -7.72 10.46
C ALA A 98 12.78 -6.99 11.46
N VAL A 99 11.63 -7.62 11.74
CA VAL A 99 10.62 -7.11 12.67
C VAL A 99 11.06 -7.36 14.10
#